data_AF-D5VFQ1-F1
#
_entry.id   AF-D5VFQ1-F1
#
_cell.length_a   1.000
_cell.length_b   1.000
_cell.length_c   1.000
_cell.angle_alpha   90.00
_cell.angle_beta   90.00
_cell.angle_gamma   90.00
#
_symmetry.space_group_name_H-M   'P 1'
#
loop_
_entity.id
_entity.type
_entity.pdbx_description
1 polymer ?
#
loop_
_entity_poly.entity_id
_entity_poly.type
_entity_poly.pdbx_seq_one_letter_code
_entity_poly.pdbx_strand_id
1 'polypeptide(L)'
;MANALFLALALLAQDGQASAQTSPNAPPTDEYGYVAWCYGALGGYASLYDQVMPEVTRIEKAFPGPDGVQAALKTYPEMRAQAQKDLKTFASAITAAEKASPRPISEYGGAQVKRGAAVWQGAASVDKARLAQMWMSWSPPGDCEKRAKTLEMKSSILGRALNYNAAGSATTPTPTSPPPAQPETPAPAQPETPAPQPVAEAPAPKPAAATPAATTAMPKAKPAAAPAKKLPPIGGGEIIVDPVNPVPCAGSLLPAKRGGRDVLICKPN
;
A
#
# COMPACT_ATOMS: atom_id res chain seq x y z
N MET A 1 -34.83 4.16 -27.10
CA MET A 1 -33.72 4.92 -26.46
C MET A 1 -33.38 4.37 -25.06
N ALA A 2 -33.40 3.06 -24.83
CA ALA A 2 -33.09 2.45 -23.52
C ALA A 2 -31.78 1.63 -23.51
N ASN A 3 -31.22 1.30 -24.68
CA ASN A 3 -30.03 0.43 -24.77
C ASN A 3 -28.69 1.18 -24.66
N ALA A 4 -28.67 2.51 -24.82
CA ALA A 4 -27.43 3.30 -24.75
C ALA A 4 -26.97 3.55 -23.30
N LEU A 5 -27.91 3.58 -22.33
CA LEU A 5 -27.58 3.82 -20.93
C LEU A 5 -26.86 2.62 -20.27
N PHE A 6 -27.18 1.39 -20.70
CA PHE A 6 -26.55 0.18 -20.15
C PHE A 6 -25.11 -0.01 -20.61
N LEU A 7 -24.76 0.44 -21.82
CA LEU A 7 -23.39 0.40 -22.33
C LEU A 7 -22.48 1.43 -21.63
N ALA A 8 -23.02 2.61 -21.28
CA ALA A 8 -22.27 3.63 -20.55
C ALA A 8 -21.94 3.23 -19.10
N LEU A 9 -22.82 2.48 -18.42
CA LEU A 9 -22.52 1.98 -17.06
C LEU A 9 -21.50 0.84 -17.04
N ALA A 10 -21.38 0.05 -18.11
CA ALA A 10 -20.45 -1.07 -18.17
C ALA A 10 -18.98 -0.62 -18.31
N LEU A 11 -18.73 0.50 -19.01
CA LEU A 11 -17.37 1.01 -19.24
C LEU A 11 -16.76 1.69 -18.01
N LEU A 12 -17.55 2.31 -17.12
CA LEU A 12 -17.02 2.91 -15.88
C LEU A 12 -16.65 1.88 -14.79
N ALA A 13 -17.07 0.62 -14.93
CA ALA A 13 -16.77 -0.43 -13.94
C ALA A 13 -15.43 -1.15 -14.19
N GLN A 14 -14.84 -1.01 -15.37
CA GLN A 14 -13.69 -1.84 -15.78
C GLN A 14 -12.32 -1.24 -15.49
N ASP A 15 -12.19 0.10 -15.41
CA ASP A 15 -10.89 0.77 -15.25
C ASP A 15 -10.27 0.65 -13.84
N GLY A 16 -11.05 0.24 -12.83
CA GLY A 16 -10.55 0.08 -11.44
C GLY A 16 -10.27 -1.36 -11.00
N GLN A 17 -10.91 -2.36 -11.60
CA GLN A 17 -10.91 -3.74 -11.08
C GLN A 17 -10.08 -4.73 -11.93
N ALA A 18 -9.94 -4.51 -13.24
CA ALA A 18 -9.29 -5.48 -14.12
C ALA A 18 -7.77 -5.60 -13.89
N SER A 19 -7.11 -4.51 -13.50
CA SER A 19 -5.65 -4.51 -13.25
C SER A 19 -5.26 -5.20 -11.94
N ALA A 20 -6.18 -5.28 -10.97
CA ALA A 20 -5.92 -5.85 -9.65
C ALA A 20 -6.03 -7.38 -9.61
N GLN A 21 -6.81 -8.00 -10.51
CA GLN A 21 -7.09 -9.45 -10.48
C GLN A 21 -6.05 -10.32 -11.22
N THR A 22 -5.21 -9.73 -12.07
CA THR A 22 -4.22 -10.47 -12.89
C THR A 22 -2.82 -10.53 -12.26
N SER A 23 -2.60 -9.82 -11.14
CA SER A 23 -1.33 -9.87 -10.43
C SER A 23 -1.23 -11.17 -9.61
N PRO A 24 -0.07 -11.86 -9.57
CA PRO A 24 0.12 -13.03 -8.71
C PRO A 24 -0.15 -12.70 -7.22
N ASN A 25 0.06 -11.44 -6.84
CA ASN A 25 -0.21 -10.92 -5.50
C ASN A 25 -1.57 -10.22 -5.39
N ALA A 26 -2.51 -10.50 -6.30
CA ALA A 26 -3.88 -9.99 -6.22
C ALA A 26 -4.56 -10.40 -4.89
N PRO A 27 -5.42 -9.53 -4.33
CA PRO A 27 -6.22 -9.89 -3.17
C PRO A 27 -7.16 -11.07 -3.49
N PRO A 28 -7.39 -12.00 -2.54
CA PRO A 28 -8.45 -13.00 -2.65
C PRO A 28 -9.84 -12.37 -2.81
N THR A 29 -10.80 -13.12 -3.31
CA THR A 29 -12.19 -12.62 -3.47
C THR A 29 -13.03 -12.79 -2.21
N ASP A 30 -12.66 -13.69 -1.30
CA ASP A 30 -13.36 -13.89 -0.04
C ASP A 30 -13.03 -12.81 0.98
N GLU A 31 -13.98 -12.44 1.83
CA GLU A 31 -13.85 -11.31 2.75
C GLU A 31 -12.72 -11.49 3.78
N TYR A 32 -12.57 -12.69 4.35
CA TYR A 32 -11.53 -12.95 5.36
C TYR A 32 -10.13 -12.89 4.73
N GLY A 33 -9.93 -13.60 3.62
CA GLY A 33 -8.68 -13.58 2.86
C GLY A 33 -8.33 -12.20 2.31
N TYR A 34 -9.33 -11.43 1.87
CA TYR A 34 -9.13 -10.05 1.40
C TYR A 34 -8.62 -9.15 2.54
N VAL A 35 -9.24 -9.19 3.71
CA VAL A 35 -8.80 -8.38 4.88
C VAL A 35 -7.42 -8.81 5.37
N ALA A 36 -7.15 -10.12 5.40
CA ALA A 36 -5.82 -10.65 5.72
C ALA A 36 -4.75 -10.20 4.71
N TRP A 37 -5.08 -10.18 3.42
CA TRP A 37 -4.21 -9.63 2.38
C TRP A 37 -3.97 -8.13 2.58
N CYS A 38 -5.02 -7.34 2.86
CA CYS A 38 -4.90 -5.91 3.14
C CYS A 38 -3.98 -5.64 4.33
N TYR A 39 -4.06 -6.45 5.38
CA TYR A 39 -3.16 -6.38 6.52
C TYR A 39 -1.69 -6.55 6.12
N GLY A 40 -1.38 -7.58 5.33
CA GLY A 40 -0.03 -7.80 4.84
C GLY A 40 0.50 -6.68 3.94
N ALA A 41 -0.32 -6.24 2.99
CA ALA A 41 0.05 -5.21 2.02
C ALA A 41 0.28 -3.85 2.71
N LEU A 42 -0.62 -3.45 3.61
CA LEU A 42 -0.47 -2.22 4.37
C LEU A 42 0.68 -2.30 5.39
N GLY A 43 0.93 -3.47 5.96
CA GLY A 43 2.04 -3.72 6.86
C GLY A 43 3.38 -3.50 6.16
N GLY A 44 3.54 -4.05 4.95
CA GLY A 44 4.71 -3.80 4.11
C GLY A 44 4.88 -2.32 3.78
N TYR A 45 3.82 -1.64 3.36
CA TYR A 45 3.84 -0.20 3.06
C TYR A 45 4.31 0.63 4.27
N ALA A 46 3.73 0.38 5.44
CA ALA A 46 4.07 1.10 6.67
C ALA A 46 5.51 0.82 7.14
N SER A 47 6.02 -0.39 6.91
CA SER A 47 7.39 -0.78 7.29
C SER A 47 8.46 -0.09 6.45
N LEU A 48 8.15 0.28 5.20
CA LEU A 48 9.09 0.93 4.29
C LEU A 48 9.24 2.43 4.53
N TYR A 49 8.37 3.03 5.36
CA TYR A 49 8.30 4.48 5.56
C TYR A 49 9.67 5.11 5.82
N ASP A 50 10.39 4.66 6.85
CA ASP A 50 11.66 5.27 7.25
C ASP A 50 12.75 5.10 6.18
N GLN A 51 12.66 4.04 5.37
CA GLN A 51 13.59 3.77 4.27
C GLN A 51 13.35 4.68 3.06
N VAL A 52 12.10 4.99 2.73
CA VAL A 52 11.74 5.76 1.52
C VAL A 52 11.73 7.26 1.75
N MET A 53 11.44 7.73 2.97
CA MET A 53 11.26 9.16 3.27
C MET A 53 12.41 10.08 2.84
N PRO A 54 13.70 9.69 2.91
CA PRO A 54 14.79 10.52 2.40
C PRO A 54 14.67 10.83 0.90
N GLU A 55 14.32 9.82 0.09
CA GLU A 55 14.13 9.97 -1.34
C GLU A 55 12.80 10.66 -1.67
N VAL A 56 11.72 10.35 -0.95
CA VAL A 56 10.44 11.09 -1.05
C VAL A 56 10.67 12.58 -0.81
N THR A 57 11.41 12.93 0.25
CA THR A 57 11.75 14.32 0.55
C THR A 57 12.55 14.99 -0.56
N ARG A 58 13.48 14.26 -1.18
CA ARG A 58 14.26 14.76 -2.33
C ARG A 58 13.38 14.98 -3.56
N ILE A 59 12.47 14.04 -3.84
CA ILE A 59 11.53 14.10 -4.97
C ILE A 59 10.59 15.29 -4.81
N GLU A 60 9.95 15.44 -3.65
CA GLU A 60 9.03 16.56 -3.36
C GLU A 60 9.72 17.92 -3.48
N LYS A 61 10.98 18.03 -3.05
CA LYS A 61 11.77 19.27 -3.22
C LYS A 61 12.11 19.56 -4.68
N ALA A 62 12.37 18.53 -5.48
CA ALA A 62 12.70 18.68 -6.89
C ALA A 62 11.45 18.97 -7.75
N PHE A 63 10.30 18.44 -7.34
CA PHE A 63 9.02 18.53 -8.05
C PHE A 63 7.90 18.90 -7.08
N PRO A 64 7.85 20.17 -6.60
CA PRO A 64 6.83 20.58 -5.66
C PRO A 64 5.43 20.45 -6.27
N GLY A 65 4.51 19.82 -5.53
CA GLY A 65 3.09 19.81 -5.85
C GLY A 65 2.46 21.21 -5.80
N PRO A 66 1.18 21.35 -6.21
CA PRO A 66 0.50 22.65 -6.28
C PRO A 66 0.43 23.38 -4.93
N ASP A 67 0.35 22.64 -3.82
CA ASP A 67 0.30 23.17 -2.46
C ASP A 67 1.69 23.37 -1.83
N GLY A 68 2.76 23.04 -2.57
CA GLY A 68 4.14 23.16 -2.15
C GLY A 68 4.67 22.01 -1.29
N VAL A 69 6.00 21.96 -1.18
CA VAL A 69 6.75 20.88 -0.49
C VAL A 69 6.32 20.70 0.97
N GLN A 70 6.10 21.81 1.68
CA GLN A 70 5.74 21.77 3.10
C GLN A 70 4.38 21.12 3.35
N ALA A 71 3.42 21.29 2.44
CA ALA A 71 2.12 20.64 2.54
C ALA A 71 2.25 19.14 2.27
N ALA A 72 2.95 18.76 1.19
CA ALA A 72 3.20 17.36 0.85
C ALA A 72 3.95 16.62 1.97
N LEU A 73 4.99 17.21 2.56
CA LEU A 73 5.75 16.54 3.62
C LEU A 73 4.98 16.35 4.93
N LYS A 74 3.87 17.07 5.15
CA LYS A 74 2.99 16.85 6.31
C LYS A 74 2.07 15.65 6.14
N THR A 75 1.67 15.32 4.91
CA THR A 75 0.72 14.22 4.69
C THR A 75 1.34 12.86 4.93
N TYR A 76 2.64 12.67 4.67
CA TYR A 76 3.28 11.36 4.84
C TYR A 76 3.25 10.83 6.28
N PRO A 77 3.62 11.59 7.33
CA PRO A 77 3.42 11.16 8.72
C PRO A 77 1.96 10.82 9.06
N GLU A 78 1.00 11.59 8.55
CA GLU A 78 -0.43 11.35 8.77
C GLU A 78 -0.88 10.05 8.11
N MET A 79 -0.43 9.78 6.89
CA MET A 79 -0.67 8.52 6.19
C MET A 79 -0.07 7.32 6.95
N ARG A 80 1.14 7.46 7.52
CA ARG A 80 1.73 6.41 8.39
C ARG A 80 0.88 6.17 9.63
N ALA A 81 0.43 7.23 10.29
CA ALA A 81 -0.41 7.13 11.47
C ALA A 81 -1.77 6.49 11.15
N GLN A 82 -2.37 6.83 10.00
CA GLN A 82 -3.59 6.20 9.53
C GLN A 82 -3.37 4.72 9.21
N ALA A 83 -2.31 4.37 8.49
CA ALA A 83 -1.98 2.98 8.20
C ALA A 83 -1.83 2.13 9.46
N GLN A 84 -1.23 2.68 10.53
CA GLN A 84 -1.12 2.00 11.83
C GLN A 84 -2.48 1.79 12.52
N LYS A 85 -3.44 2.70 12.35
CA LYS A 85 -4.80 2.52 12.85
C LYS A 85 -5.52 1.44 12.06
N ASP A 86 -5.43 1.48 10.75
CA ASP A 86 -6.08 0.51 9.86
C ASP A 86 -5.53 -0.91 10.10
N LEU A 87 -4.22 -1.05 10.33
CA LEU A 87 -3.61 -2.33 10.70
C LEU A 87 -4.23 -2.91 11.99
N LYS A 88 -4.57 -2.08 12.98
CA LYS A 88 -5.26 -2.55 14.20
C LYS A 88 -6.69 -2.99 13.88
N THR A 89 -7.41 -2.23 13.05
CA THR A 89 -8.76 -2.59 12.59
C THR A 89 -8.76 -3.93 11.87
N PHE A 90 -7.81 -4.14 10.95
CA PHE A 90 -7.67 -5.39 10.21
C PHE A 90 -7.32 -6.56 11.14
N ALA A 91 -6.37 -6.36 12.07
CA ALA A 91 -6.02 -7.38 13.05
C ALA A 91 -7.21 -7.78 13.93
N SER A 92 -8.02 -6.80 14.36
CA SER A 92 -9.25 -7.05 15.12
C SER A 92 -10.25 -7.87 14.31
N ALA A 93 -10.50 -7.48 13.06
CA ALA A 93 -11.41 -8.18 12.16
C ALA A 93 -10.98 -9.63 11.89
N ILE A 94 -9.69 -9.87 11.63
CA ILE A 94 -9.11 -11.20 11.41
C ILE A 94 -9.28 -12.06 12.67
N THR A 95 -8.93 -11.51 13.84
CA THR A 95 -9.06 -12.21 15.12
C THR A 95 -10.51 -12.54 15.44
N ALA A 96 -11.44 -11.62 15.17
CA ALA A 96 -12.86 -11.85 15.37
C ALA A 96 -13.37 -12.97 14.45
N ALA A 97 -12.97 -12.98 13.19
CA ALA A 97 -13.32 -14.02 12.22
C ALA A 97 -12.77 -15.39 12.62
N GLU A 98 -11.53 -15.45 13.08
CA GLU A 98 -10.92 -16.70 13.57
C GLU A 98 -11.65 -17.27 14.79
N LYS A 99 -12.02 -16.41 15.75
CA LYS A 99 -12.80 -16.82 16.92
C LYS A 99 -14.22 -17.25 16.59
N ALA A 100 -14.81 -16.68 15.54
CA ALA A 100 -16.17 -16.99 15.09
C ALA A 100 -16.22 -18.17 14.11
N SER A 101 -15.07 -18.73 13.74
CA SER A 101 -15.01 -19.84 12.80
C SER A 101 -15.11 -21.18 13.52
N PRO A 102 -15.95 -22.12 13.03
CA PRO A 102 -16.03 -23.48 13.57
C PRO A 102 -14.80 -24.34 13.20
N ARG A 103 -13.96 -23.87 12.29
CA ARG A 103 -12.71 -24.53 11.87
C ARG A 103 -11.53 -23.56 12.02
N PRO A 104 -10.31 -24.04 12.30
CA PRO A 104 -9.14 -23.17 12.31
C PRO A 104 -8.89 -22.62 10.90
N ILE A 105 -8.99 -21.29 10.74
CA ILE A 105 -8.75 -20.57 9.47
C ILE A 105 -7.47 -19.72 9.49
N SER A 106 -6.77 -19.68 10.62
CA SER A 106 -5.57 -18.85 10.83
C SER A 106 -4.43 -19.17 9.86
N GLU A 107 -4.24 -20.43 9.48
CA GLU A 107 -3.25 -20.82 8.46
C GLU A 107 -3.54 -20.19 7.09
N TYR A 108 -4.82 -20.18 6.69
CA TYR A 108 -5.25 -19.49 5.47
C TYR A 108 -5.04 -17.99 5.59
N GLY A 109 -5.44 -17.38 6.72
CA GLY A 109 -5.22 -15.96 6.98
C GLY A 109 -3.74 -15.58 6.90
N GLY A 110 -2.87 -16.35 7.56
CA GLY A 110 -1.42 -16.17 7.53
C GLY A 110 -0.84 -16.27 6.12
N ALA A 111 -1.33 -17.18 5.29
CA ALA A 111 -0.95 -17.26 3.88
C ALA A 111 -1.34 -15.99 3.09
N GLN A 112 -2.54 -15.44 3.35
CA GLN A 112 -2.97 -14.20 2.70
C GLN A 112 -2.23 -12.97 3.21
N VAL A 113 -1.89 -12.90 4.50
CA VAL A 113 -0.99 -11.87 5.03
C VAL A 113 0.35 -11.91 4.32
N LYS A 114 0.96 -13.10 4.14
CA LYS A 114 2.21 -13.24 3.38
C LYS A 114 2.06 -12.80 1.93
N ARG A 115 0.94 -13.15 1.28
CA ARG A 115 0.62 -12.74 -0.09
C ARG A 115 0.43 -11.23 -0.23
N GLY A 116 -0.19 -10.58 0.76
CA GLY A 116 -0.31 -9.12 0.82
C GLY A 116 1.05 -8.45 0.97
N ALA A 117 1.87 -8.94 1.90
CA ALA A 117 3.23 -8.45 2.09
C ALA A 117 4.10 -8.64 0.82
N ALA A 118 3.78 -9.66 0.00
CA ALA A 118 4.45 -9.90 -1.27
C ALA A 118 4.24 -8.80 -2.33
N VAL A 119 3.29 -7.88 -2.16
CA VAL A 119 3.21 -6.65 -2.97
C VAL A 119 4.51 -5.82 -2.87
N TRP A 120 5.21 -5.93 -1.74
CA TRP A 120 6.47 -5.24 -1.46
C TRP A 120 7.69 -6.16 -1.57
N GLN A 121 7.52 -7.39 -2.06
CA GLN A 121 8.67 -8.25 -2.35
C GLN A 121 9.57 -7.58 -3.39
N GLY A 122 10.88 -7.65 -3.16
CA GLY A 122 11.85 -6.97 -4.01
C GLY A 122 12.07 -5.49 -3.68
N ALA A 123 11.40 -4.93 -2.66
CA ALA A 123 11.68 -3.56 -2.21
C ALA A 123 13.16 -3.33 -1.84
N ALA A 124 13.85 -4.36 -1.35
CA ALA A 124 15.28 -4.30 -1.05
C ALA A 124 16.20 -4.43 -2.29
N SER A 125 15.69 -4.95 -3.42
CA SER A 125 16.47 -5.17 -4.64
C SER A 125 16.31 -4.07 -5.68
N VAL A 126 15.35 -3.16 -5.50
CA VAL A 126 15.19 -1.98 -6.36
C VAL A 126 16.05 -0.82 -5.86
N ASP A 127 16.41 0.10 -6.74
CA ASP A 127 17.09 1.32 -6.33
C ASP A 127 16.17 2.20 -5.46
N LYS A 128 16.77 3.04 -4.61
CA LYS A 128 16.04 3.83 -3.61
C LYS A 128 15.07 4.83 -4.24
N ALA A 129 15.41 5.43 -5.38
CA ALA A 129 14.56 6.41 -6.04
C ALA A 129 13.34 5.73 -6.66
N ARG A 130 13.52 4.56 -7.28
CA ARG A 130 12.43 3.74 -7.80
C ARG A 130 11.53 3.21 -6.68
N LEU A 131 12.12 2.78 -5.56
CA LEU A 131 11.35 2.35 -4.39
C LEU A 131 10.46 3.49 -3.88
N ALA A 132 11.02 4.69 -3.73
CA ALA A 132 10.26 5.85 -3.27
C ALA A 132 9.12 6.21 -4.23
N GLN A 133 9.38 6.21 -5.55
CA GLN A 133 8.33 6.44 -6.55
C GLN A 133 7.22 5.37 -6.49
N MET A 134 7.59 4.10 -6.40
CA MET A 134 6.62 3.00 -6.27
C MET A 134 5.78 3.17 -5.00
N TRP A 135 6.44 3.47 -3.88
CA TRP A 135 5.79 3.69 -2.59
C TRP A 135 4.82 4.88 -2.63
N MET A 136 5.25 6.02 -3.19
CA MET A 136 4.40 7.21 -3.36
C MET A 136 3.21 6.97 -4.29
N SER A 137 3.38 6.13 -5.31
CA SER A 137 2.31 5.82 -6.27
C SER A 137 1.34 4.74 -5.79
N TRP A 138 1.67 4.04 -4.71
CA TRP A 138 0.87 2.94 -4.23
C TRP A 138 -0.19 3.43 -3.26
N SER A 139 -1.39 2.87 -3.40
CA SER A 139 -2.50 3.06 -2.47
C SER A 139 -3.11 1.70 -2.17
N PRO A 140 -3.46 1.42 -0.91
CA PRO A 140 -4.23 0.22 -0.61
C PRO A 140 -5.57 0.27 -1.35
N PRO A 141 -6.12 -0.89 -1.77
CA PRO A 141 -7.46 -0.93 -2.34
C PRO A 141 -8.49 -0.26 -1.43
N GLY A 142 -9.34 0.60 -2.00
CA GLY A 142 -10.27 1.45 -1.25
C GLY A 142 -11.31 0.71 -0.41
N ASP A 143 -11.51 -0.58 -0.65
CA ASP A 143 -12.47 -1.41 0.08
C ASP A 143 -11.91 -2.05 1.35
N CYS A 144 -10.59 -1.99 1.62
CA CYS A 144 -9.97 -2.71 2.75
C CYS A 144 -10.63 -2.37 4.10
N GLU A 145 -10.82 -1.08 4.41
CA GLU A 145 -11.43 -0.64 5.67
C GLU A 145 -12.90 -1.06 5.78
N LYS A 146 -13.67 -0.88 4.70
CA LYS A 146 -15.09 -1.22 4.64
C LYS A 146 -15.32 -2.71 4.87
N ARG A 147 -14.54 -3.56 4.20
CA ARG A 147 -14.62 -5.01 4.33
C ARG A 147 -14.16 -5.48 5.71
N ALA A 148 -13.12 -4.88 6.26
CA ALA A 148 -12.69 -5.20 7.63
C ALA A 148 -13.76 -4.92 8.67
N LYS A 149 -14.39 -3.73 8.64
CA LYS A 149 -15.50 -3.40 9.55
C LYS A 149 -16.69 -4.34 9.37
N THR A 150 -17.00 -4.69 8.12
CA THR A 150 -18.09 -5.62 7.80
C THR A 150 -17.79 -7.03 8.32
N LEU A 151 -16.55 -7.51 8.12
CA LEU A 151 -16.07 -8.81 8.60
C LEU A 151 -16.10 -8.88 10.12
N GLU A 152 -15.59 -7.86 10.80
CA GLU A 152 -15.59 -7.78 12.26
C GLU A 152 -17.01 -7.81 12.82
N MET A 153 -17.92 -7.00 12.27
CA MET A 153 -19.32 -6.98 12.68
C MET A 153 -19.97 -8.36 12.51
N LYS A 154 -19.86 -8.97 11.33
CA LYS A 154 -20.42 -10.32 11.07
C LYS A 154 -19.84 -11.37 12.00
N SER A 155 -18.53 -11.34 12.19
CA SER A 155 -17.81 -12.31 13.02
C SER A 155 -18.15 -12.13 14.50
N SER A 156 -18.33 -10.90 14.98
CA SER A 156 -18.74 -10.65 16.36
C SER A 156 -20.14 -11.22 16.67
N ILE A 157 -21.08 -11.14 15.71
CA ILE A 157 -22.42 -11.71 15.83
C ILE A 157 -22.35 -13.25 15.82
N LEU A 158 -21.63 -13.83 14.85
CA LEU A 158 -21.43 -15.28 14.74
C LEU A 158 -20.74 -15.86 15.97
N GLY A 159 -19.67 -15.22 16.44
CA GLY A 159 -18.95 -15.62 17.64
C GLY A 159 -19.82 -15.60 18.89
N ARG A 160 -20.68 -14.57 19.05
CA ARG A 160 -21.66 -14.54 20.15
C ARG A 160 -22.68 -15.67 20.04
N ALA A 161 -23.18 -15.97 18.84
CA ALA A 161 -24.14 -17.05 18.64
C ALA A 161 -23.52 -18.44 18.92
N LEU A 162 -22.29 -18.68 18.48
CA LEU A 162 -21.56 -19.93 18.76
C LEU A 162 -21.31 -20.10 20.26
N ASN A 163 -20.85 -19.04 20.94
CA ASN A 163 -20.60 -19.08 22.38
C ASN A 163 -21.90 -19.22 23.20
N TYR A 164 -23.02 -18.63 22.75
CA TYR A 164 -24.32 -18.80 23.40
C TYR A 164 -24.78 -20.26 23.35
N ASN A 165 -24.61 -20.94 22.21
CA ASN A 165 -24.93 -22.37 22.09
C ASN A 165 -23.98 -23.28 22.87
N ALA A 166 -22.70 -22.89 22.98
CA ALA A 166 -21.73 -23.60 23.82
C ALA A 166 -22.06 -23.47 25.32
N ALA A 167 -22.50 -22.29 25.77
CA ALA A 167 -22.94 -22.06 27.16
C ALA A 167 -24.28 -22.74 27.48
N GLY A 168 -25.20 -22.83 26.50
CA GLY A 168 -26.45 -23.59 26.64
C GLY A 168 -26.28 -25.12 26.63
N SER A 169 -25.14 -25.62 26.13
CA SER A 169 -24.80 -27.05 26.14
C SER A 169 -24.05 -27.48 27.40
N ALA A 170 -23.76 -26.56 28.33
CA ALA A 170 -23.02 -26.82 29.56
C ALA A 170 -23.92 -27.15 30.78
N THR A 171 -25.12 -27.67 30.55
CA THR A 171 -25.97 -28.27 31.61
C THR A 171 -25.96 -29.78 31.51
N THR A 172 -24.81 -30.38 31.79
CA THR A 172 -24.77 -31.75 32.32
C THR A 172 -23.84 -31.69 33.53
N PRO A 173 -24.35 -31.88 34.76
CA PRO A 173 -23.49 -31.88 35.93
C PRO A 173 -22.52 -33.04 35.80
N THR A 174 -21.25 -32.72 35.58
CA THR A 174 -20.17 -33.69 35.73
C THR A 174 -20.10 -34.02 37.22
N PRO A 175 -20.15 -35.31 37.64
CA PRO A 175 -20.00 -35.65 39.04
C PRO A 175 -18.63 -35.19 39.54
N THR A 176 -18.65 -34.45 40.64
CA THR A 176 -17.50 -33.97 41.40
C THR A 176 -16.44 -35.06 41.55
N SER A 177 -15.30 -34.90 40.87
CA SER A 177 -14.07 -35.54 41.31
C SER A 177 -13.57 -34.83 42.57
N PRO A 178 -13.16 -35.56 43.62
CA PRO A 178 -12.56 -34.96 44.80
C PRO A 178 -11.25 -34.23 44.43
N PRO A 179 -10.93 -33.12 45.10
CA PRO A 179 -9.76 -32.30 44.79
C PRO A 179 -8.45 -33.10 45.00
N PRO A 180 -7.53 -33.14 44.02
CA PRO A 180 -6.17 -33.58 44.27
C PRO A 180 -5.50 -32.61 45.25
N ALA A 181 -4.83 -33.19 46.24
CA ALA A 181 -4.06 -32.49 47.27
C ALA A 181 -3.10 -31.45 46.67
N GLN A 182 -3.09 -30.26 47.27
CA GLN A 182 -2.06 -29.24 47.05
C GLN A 182 -0.68 -29.81 47.40
N PRO A 183 0.31 -29.74 46.49
CA PRO A 183 1.70 -29.78 46.87
C PRO A 183 2.10 -28.41 47.43
N GLU A 184 2.72 -28.45 48.61
CA GLU A 184 3.22 -27.31 49.37
C GLU A 184 4.12 -26.40 48.54
N THR A 185 3.85 -25.10 48.65
CA THR A 185 4.69 -24.00 48.19
C THR A 185 5.99 -23.97 49.02
N PRO A 186 7.19 -24.12 48.41
CA PRO A 186 8.43 -23.72 49.09
C PRO A 186 8.58 -22.20 49.05
N ALA A 187 8.96 -21.65 50.19
CA ALA A 187 9.19 -20.24 50.45
C ALA A 187 10.19 -19.57 49.47
N PRO A 188 10.05 -18.26 49.24
CA PRO A 188 10.86 -17.50 48.29
C PRO A 188 12.33 -17.41 48.72
N ALA A 189 13.24 -17.81 47.84
CA ALA A 189 14.66 -17.53 47.97
C ALA A 189 14.91 -16.02 47.80
N GLN A 190 15.65 -15.45 48.75
CA GLN A 190 16.08 -14.06 48.75
C GLN A 190 16.95 -13.71 47.52
N PRO A 191 16.93 -12.44 47.08
CA PRO A 191 17.76 -11.96 45.99
C PRO A 191 19.21 -11.80 46.43
N GLU A 192 20.13 -12.51 45.77
CA GLU A 192 21.56 -12.25 45.91
C GLU A 192 21.93 -10.91 45.26
N THR A 193 22.69 -10.15 46.03
CA THR A 193 23.15 -8.80 45.71
C THR A 193 24.29 -8.86 44.68
N PRO A 194 24.37 -7.93 43.71
CA PRO A 194 25.40 -7.95 42.66
C PRO A 194 26.78 -7.59 43.21
N ALA A 195 27.82 -8.32 42.78
CA ALA A 195 29.21 -7.92 42.93
C ALA A 195 29.71 -7.15 41.69
N PRO A 196 30.55 -6.10 41.85
CA PRO A 196 30.85 -5.13 40.80
C PRO A 196 32.25 -5.26 40.16
N GLN A 197 32.42 -4.46 39.08
CA GLN A 197 33.65 -3.89 38.48
C GLN A 197 34.31 -4.65 37.30
N PRO A 198 35.18 -4.01 36.47
CA PRO A 198 35.50 -2.57 36.31
C PRO A 198 35.57 -2.04 34.84
N VAL A 199 35.48 -0.70 34.73
CA VAL A 199 36.06 0.31 33.77
C VAL A 199 36.65 -0.18 32.43
N ALA A 200 36.23 0.33 31.26
CA ALA A 200 36.36 1.67 30.66
C ALA A 200 37.44 1.68 29.55
N GLU A 201 37.02 2.01 28.33
CA GLU A 201 37.88 2.79 27.42
C GLU A 201 37.03 3.51 26.37
N ALA A 202 37.26 4.81 26.27
CA ALA A 202 36.88 5.71 25.20
C ALA A 202 38.19 6.35 24.70
N PRO A 203 38.24 7.15 23.61
CA PRO A 203 37.56 7.07 22.31
C PRO A 203 38.53 7.24 21.10
N ALA A 204 38.02 6.93 19.89
CA ALA A 204 38.39 7.46 18.56
C ALA A 204 39.79 7.13 17.95
N PRO A 205 39.93 7.09 16.60
CA PRO A 205 40.03 8.34 15.84
C PRO A 205 39.24 8.39 14.52
N LYS A 206 38.95 9.64 14.13
CA LYS A 206 38.47 10.12 12.83
C LYS A 206 39.62 10.12 11.81
N PRO A 207 39.35 9.83 10.52
CA PRO A 207 39.74 10.77 9.45
C PRO A 207 38.68 10.81 8.34
N ALA A 208 38.62 11.72 7.39
CA ALA A 208 39.16 13.05 7.17
C ALA A 208 38.30 13.60 6.01
N ALA A 209 38.19 14.92 5.94
CA ALA A 209 37.47 15.61 4.87
C ALA A 209 38.16 15.42 3.51
N ALA A 210 37.36 15.34 2.45
CA ALA A 210 37.82 15.58 1.09
C ALA A 210 36.75 16.37 0.31
N THR A 211 37.02 17.65 0.14
CA THR A 211 36.63 18.53 -0.98
C THR A 211 37.96 19.15 -1.45
N PRO A 212 38.20 19.60 -2.71
CA PRO A 212 37.21 20.06 -3.70
C PRO A 212 37.53 19.77 -5.21
N ALA A 213 36.54 20.00 -6.08
CA ALA A 213 36.68 20.51 -7.46
C ALA A 213 35.25 20.76 -8.01
N ALA A 214 34.75 21.99 -8.17
CA ALA A 214 35.06 23.00 -9.19
C ALA A 214 34.58 22.66 -10.62
N THR A 215 33.49 23.34 -11.00
CA THR A 215 33.13 23.89 -12.33
C THR A 215 32.87 22.97 -13.53
N THR A 216 31.62 22.97 -13.99
CA THR A 216 31.28 23.38 -15.36
C THR A 216 29.91 24.05 -15.40
N ALA A 217 29.84 25.16 -16.12
CA ALA A 217 28.70 26.04 -16.25
C ALA A 217 27.92 25.79 -17.55
N MET A 218 26.68 26.32 -17.54
CA MET A 218 25.81 26.70 -18.67
C MET A 218 24.95 25.58 -19.30
N PRO A 219 23.78 25.89 -19.92
CA PRO A 219 23.22 27.22 -20.22
C PRO A 219 21.78 27.47 -19.74
N LYS A 220 21.45 28.76 -19.63
CA LYS A 220 20.09 29.33 -19.48
C LYS A 220 19.16 28.82 -20.59
N ALA A 221 18.04 28.21 -20.20
CA ALA A 221 16.87 28.09 -21.08
C ALA A 221 15.95 29.30 -20.87
N LYS A 222 15.67 29.97 -21.99
CA LYS A 222 14.83 31.17 -22.17
C LYS A 222 13.34 30.80 -21.98
N PRO A 223 12.44 31.74 -21.64
CA PRO A 223 11.06 31.43 -21.28
C PRO A 223 10.24 30.93 -22.48
N ALA A 224 9.41 29.91 -22.28
CA ALA A 224 8.42 29.50 -23.26
C ALA A 224 7.24 30.48 -23.27
N ALA A 225 6.91 30.91 -24.49
CA ALA A 225 5.94 31.94 -24.81
C ALA A 225 4.48 31.43 -24.80
N ALA A 226 3.59 32.42 -24.82
CA ALA A 226 2.13 32.41 -24.84
C ALA A 226 1.48 31.62 -26.03
N PRO A 227 0.13 31.48 -26.07
CA PRO A 227 -0.55 30.31 -26.64
C PRO A 227 -0.88 30.37 -28.15
N ALA A 228 -1.01 29.16 -28.70
CA ALA A 228 -1.81 28.65 -29.81
C ALA A 228 -2.09 29.53 -31.05
N LYS A 229 -1.39 29.23 -32.14
CA LYS A 229 -1.95 29.36 -33.51
C LYS A 229 -2.38 27.98 -34.01
N LYS A 230 -3.65 27.85 -34.39
CA LYS A 230 -4.22 26.65 -35.01
C LYS A 230 -3.46 26.33 -36.30
N LEU A 231 -2.96 25.09 -36.42
CA LEU A 231 -2.38 24.60 -37.67
C LEU A 231 -3.51 24.28 -38.68
N PRO A 232 -3.28 24.52 -39.99
CA PRO A 232 -4.28 24.25 -41.02
C PRO A 232 -4.54 22.75 -41.21
N PRO A 233 -5.78 22.36 -41.60
CA PRO A 233 -6.14 20.97 -41.86
C PRO A 233 -5.38 20.40 -43.06
N ILE A 234 -5.00 19.12 -42.98
CA ILE A 234 -4.43 18.35 -44.08
C ILE A 234 -5.60 17.79 -44.90
N GLY A 235 -5.58 18.00 -46.22
CA GLY A 235 -6.48 17.29 -47.12
C GLY A 235 -6.08 15.82 -47.23
N GLY A 236 -7.07 14.92 -47.14
CA GLY A 236 -6.86 13.48 -47.35
C GLY A 236 -6.74 12.66 -46.07
N GLY A 237 -7.85 12.47 -45.33
CA GLY A 237 -8.08 11.35 -44.38
C GLY A 237 -7.17 11.20 -43.15
N GLU A 238 -6.09 11.97 -43.03
CA GLU A 238 -5.11 11.85 -41.93
C GLU A 238 -5.45 12.79 -40.76
N ILE A 239 -5.50 12.26 -39.54
CA ILE A 239 -5.79 13.02 -38.31
C ILE A 239 -4.50 13.23 -37.53
N ILE A 240 -4.19 14.48 -37.18
CA ILE A 240 -3.06 14.80 -36.30
C ILE A 240 -3.51 14.58 -34.86
N VAL A 241 -2.87 13.64 -34.18
CA VAL A 241 -3.05 13.39 -32.75
C VAL A 241 -1.99 14.19 -32.00
N ASP A 242 -2.41 15.29 -31.39
CA ASP A 242 -1.57 16.11 -30.50
C ASP A 242 -1.42 15.37 -29.16
N PRO A 243 -0.19 15.18 -28.64
CA PRO A 243 0.06 14.57 -27.33
C PRO A 243 -0.65 15.28 -26.16
N VAL A 244 -1.02 16.56 -26.32
CA VAL A 244 -1.70 17.35 -25.28
C VAL A 244 -3.23 17.17 -25.33
N ASN A 245 -3.78 16.66 -26.44
CA ASN A 245 -5.22 16.41 -26.57
C ASN A 245 -5.48 15.24 -27.54
N PRO A 246 -5.30 13.98 -27.08
CA PRO A 246 -5.33 12.83 -27.97
C PRO A 246 -6.76 12.54 -28.45
N VAL A 247 -6.96 12.61 -29.76
CA VAL A 247 -8.19 12.15 -30.42
C VAL A 247 -8.05 10.66 -30.71
N PRO A 248 -9.09 9.83 -30.45
CA PRO A 248 -9.04 8.41 -30.75
C PRO A 248 -8.80 8.16 -32.25
N CYS A 249 -7.77 7.37 -32.56
CA CYS A 249 -7.41 6.96 -33.90
C CYS A 249 -7.84 5.52 -34.13
N ALA A 250 -8.63 5.26 -35.17
CA ALA A 250 -9.07 3.92 -35.56
C ALA A 250 -8.05 3.14 -36.42
N GLY A 251 -6.89 3.74 -36.70
CA GLY A 251 -5.85 3.16 -37.56
C GLY A 251 -4.45 3.22 -36.94
N SER A 252 -3.42 3.15 -37.79
CA SER A 252 -2.02 3.08 -37.33
C SER A 252 -1.48 4.49 -37.01
N LEU A 253 -0.85 4.64 -35.84
CA LEU A 253 -0.20 5.90 -35.41
C LEU A 253 1.26 5.91 -35.87
N LEU A 254 1.64 6.92 -36.65
CA LEU A 254 3.01 7.13 -37.12
C LEU A 254 3.63 8.38 -36.48
N PRO A 255 4.84 8.30 -35.91
CA PRO A 255 5.54 9.46 -35.40
C PRO A 255 5.98 10.39 -36.52
N ALA A 256 5.72 11.69 -36.37
CA ALA A 256 6.12 12.73 -37.32
C ALA A 256 6.54 14.02 -36.61
N LYS A 257 7.29 14.87 -37.32
CA LYS A 257 7.62 16.23 -36.87
C LYS A 257 6.95 17.27 -37.74
N ARG A 258 6.16 18.16 -37.14
CA ARG A 258 5.49 19.25 -37.86
C ARG A 258 5.60 20.56 -37.10
N GLY A 259 6.09 21.61 -37.76
CA GLY A 259 6.28 22.93 -37.13
C GLY A 259 7.25 22.92 -35.94
N GLY A 260 8.21 21.98 -35.90
CA GLY A 260 9.17 21.84 -34.81
C GLY A 260 8.66 21.07 -33.58
N ARG A 261 7.48 20.45 -33.65
CA ARG A 261 6.91 19.62 -32.56
C ARG A 261 6.75 18.17 -33.01
N ASP A 262 6.92 17.26 -32.06
CA ASP A 262 6.60 15.84 -32.24
C ASP A 262 5.08 15.67 -32.22
N VAL A 263 4.54 15.09 -33.30
CA VAL A 263 3.10 14.82 -33.47
C VAL A 263 2.92 13.38 -33.94
N LEU A 264 1.76 12.79 -33.64
CA LEU A 264 1.39 11.48 -34.14
C LEU A 264 0.40 11.66 -35.29
N ILE A 265 0.65 11.02 -36.43
CA ILE A 265 -0.27 11.01 -37.57
C ILE A 265 -1.06 9.71 -37.52
N CYS A 266 -2.37 9.82 -37.41
CA CYS A 266 -3.31 8.71 -37.54
C CYS A 266 -3.58 8.44 -39.01
N LYS A 267 -3.19 7.25 -39.48
CA LYS A 267 -3.51 6.77 -40.83
C LYS A 267 -4.62 5.71 -40.74
N PRO A 268 -5.80 5.94 -41.34
CA PRO A 268 -6.84 4.91 -41.41
C PRO A 268 -6.32 3.71 -42.21
N ASN A 269 -6.58 2.49 -41.72
CA ASN A 269 -6.31 1.26 -42.45
C ASN A 269 -7.33 1.06 -43.58
#